data_AF-A0AAU7DFX0-F1
#
_entry.id   AF-A0AAU7DFX0-F1
#
_cell.length_a   1.000
_cell.length_b   1.000
_cell.length_c   1.000
_cell.angle_alpha   90.00
_cell.angle_beta   90.00
_cell.angle_gamma   90.00
#
_symmetry.space_group_name_H-M   'P 1'
#
loop_
_entity.id
_entity.type
_entity.pdbx_description
1 polymer ?
#
loop_
_entity_poly.entity_id
_entity_poly.type
_entity_poly.pdbx_seq_one_letter_code
_entity_poly.pdbx_strand_id
1 'polypeptide(L)'
;MSLPETWYRLPFVYRPRAERRASPALAAFHWDGSIPRQNHVANISSSGAYLLTSECWKAGDIVSLTLQRSGILESRDQRRYTVQAKTIRRDDQGVAVAFLMPRGSDVRLWQSTIKAGAPQTEPEDVVFEFRLAAALAFIERVTPAASNAARLLMRRGLSNHRLESAVEIALHAEELLALEGCGAGFHLDPKAVIRILEDGSWTEVDWIQHWWAGLLATSCVTGAGGKSDLKFVSLLSQITTIQARILAGACSLAQKSIAEECRKPLRPLTCSAKELIRITGTHDRVRIERDIVHLVELGLIEKSLKWRFFSLLDQAVITPTETAVELYARCHGRRGAENSTKSSMDAKTVAAV
;
A
#
# COMPACT_ATOMS: atom_id res chain seq x y z
N MET A 1 2.15 16.81 9.14
CA MET A 1 1.62 16.03 8.00
C MET A 1 0.10 16.07 8.11
N SER A 2 -0.56 16.91 7.33
CA SER A 2 -2.02 16.89 7.22
C SER A 2 -2.42 15.56 6.58
N LEU A 3 -3.28 14.80 7.25
CA LEU A 3 -3.86 13.58 6.70
C LEU A 3 -4.57 13.92 5.37
N PRO A 4 -4.48 13.06 4.34
CA PRO A 4 -5.20 13.31 3.09
C PRO A 4 -6.71 13.42 3.38
N GLU A 5 -7.37 14.45 2.85
CA GLU A 5 -8.79 14.80 3.02
C GLU A 5 -9.79 13.72 2.52
N THR A 6 -9.30 12.55 2.16
CA THR A 6 -9.99 11.57 1.31
C THR A 6 -10.76 10.52 2.11
N TRP A 7 -10.47 10.35 3.42
CA TRP A 7 -11.15 9.39 4.30
C TRP A 7 -12.52 9.85 4.80
N TYR A 8 -12.86 11.14 4.69
CA TYR A 8 -14.14 11.71 5.16
C TYR A 8 -15.38 11.23 4.37
N ARG A 9 -15.19 10.60 3.21
CA ARG A 9 -16.31 10.20 2.32
C ARG A 9 -16.83 8.78 2.57
N LEU A 10 -16.20 8.00 3.47
CA LEU A 10 -16.66 6.65 3.76
C LEU A 10 -17.71 6.68 4.86
N PRO A 11 -18.83 5.95 4.70
CA PRO A 11 -19.81 5.87 5.77
C PRO A 11 -19.26 5.00 6.91
N PHE A 12 -19.15 5.58 8.11
CA PHE A 12 -18.72 4.89 9.34
C PHE A 12 -19.94 4.37 10.11
N VAL A 13 -19.77 3.29 10.89
CA VAL A 13 -20.84 2.69 11.69
C VAL A 13 -20.39 2.47 13.13
N TYR A 14 -21.22 2.90 14.08
CA TYR A 14 -21.04 2.62 15.49
C TYR A 14 -21.34 1.14 15.80
N ARG A 15 -20.48 0.49 16.59
CA ARG A 15 -20.64 -0.92 17.00
C ARG A 15 -21.09 -1.04 18.46
N PRO A 16 -21.87 -2.08 18.81
CA PRO A 16 -22.24 -2.38 20.19
C PRO A 16 -21.02 -2.52 21.13
N ARG A 17 -21.28 -2.44 22.44
CA ARG A 17 -20.25 -2.58 23.47
C ARG A 17 -19.62 -3.99 23.39
N ALA A 18 -18.33 -4.05 23.09
CA ALA A 18 -17.54 -5.26 23.05
C ALA A 18 -16.71 -5.46 24.33
N GLU A 19 -16.19 -6.67 24.52
CA GLU A 19 -15.30 -7.00 25.64
C GLU A 19 -14.08 -6.07 25.66
N ARG A 20 -13.75 -5.55 26.85
CA ARG A 20 -12.64 -4.62 27.08
C ARG A 20 -11.55 -5.30 27.89
N ARG A 21 -10.31 -5.17 27.46
CA ARG A 21 -9.13 -5.65 28.18
C ARG A 21 -8.11 -4.55 28.32
N ALA A 22 -7.28 -4.65 29.36
CA ALA A 22 -6.12 -3.77 29.53
C ALA A 22 -5.03 -4.13 28.50
N SER A 23 -4.35 -3.12 27.97
CA SER A 23 -3.13 -3.29 27.18
C SER A 23 -2.13 -2.23 27.65
N PRO A 24 -1.39 -2.50 28.75
CA PRO A 24 -0.62 -1.48 29.46
C PRO A 24 0.45 -0.79 28.61
N ALA A 25 1.00 -1.50 27.62
CA ALA A 25 2.02 -0.98 26.72
C ALA A 25 1.45 -0.26 25.48
N LEU A 26 0.13 -0.24 25.28
CA LEU A 26 -0.53 0.42 24.16
C LEU A 26 -0.76 1.90 24.46
N ALA A 27 -0.46 2.75 23.48
CA ALA A 27 -0.70 4.17 23.54
C ALA A 27 -1.55 4.64 22.35
N ALA A 28 -2.28 5.73 22.56
CA ALA A 28 -3.02 6.44 21.53
C ALA A 28 -2.44 7.85 21.37
N PHE A 29 -1.82 8.11 20.22
CA PHE A 29 -1.29 9.42 19.86
C PHE A 29 -2.35 10.25 19.19
N HIS A 30 -2.42 11.54 19.52
CA HIS A 30 -3.28 12.50 18.84
C HIS A 30 -2.49 13.78 18.56
N TRP A 31 -2.99 14.60 17.63
CA TRP A 31 -2.39 15.89 17.29
C TRP A 31 -3.27 17.01 17.82
N ASP A 32 -2.69 17.88 18.64
CA ASP A 32 -3.31 19.12 19.15
C ASP A 32 -2.89 20.36 18.34
N GLY A 33 -2.16 20.14 17.24
CA GLY A 33 -1.53 21.16 16.42
C GLY A 33 -0.26 20.62 15.78
N SER A 34 0.90 20.86 16.41
CA SER A 34 2.22 20.55 15.82
C SER A 34 2.95 19.36 16.47
N ILE A 35 2.66 19.01 17.73
CA ILE A 35 3.37 17.95 18.45
C ILE A 35 2.39 16.80 18.76
N PRO A 36 2.73 15.55 18.43
CA PRO A 36 1.89 14.41 18.79
C PRO A 36 1.93 14.18 20.31
N ARG A 37 0.74 14.13 20.94
CA ARG A 37 0.59 13.82 22.35
C ARG A 37 0.24 12.35 22.55
N GLN A 38 1.01 11.68 23.39
CA GLN A 38 0.78 10.29 23.76
C GLN A 38 -0.23 10.22 24.92
N ASN A 39 -1.31 9.46 24.74
CA ASN A 39 -2.22 9.08 25.83
C ASN A 39 -2.07 7.60 26.17
N HIS A 40 -2.10 7.26 27.45
CA HIS A 40 -2.14 5.86 27.89
C HIS A 40 -3.52 5.26 27.65
N VAL A 41 -3.57 4.04 27.10
CA VAL A 41 -4.82 3.30 26.90
C VAL A 41 -5.09 2.43 28.12
N ALA A 42 -6.04 2.80 28.97
CA ALA A 42 -6.36 2.00 30.15
C ALA A 42 -7.01 0.66 29.78
N ASN A 43 -7.92 0.70 28.80
CA ASN A 43 -8.54 -0.48 28.21
C ASN A 43 -9.05 -0.20 26.80
N ILE A 44 -9.13 -1.25 26.00
CA ILE A 44 -9.57 -1.22 24.61
C ILE A 44 -10.49 -2.39 24.29
N SER A 45 -11.40 -2.19 23.34
CA SER A 45 -12.23 -3.21 22.70
C SER A 45 -12.21 -3.03 21.18
N SER A 46 -12.88 -3.93 20.45
CA SER A 46 -13.09 -3.79 19.01
C SER A 46 -13.95 -2.58 18.60
N SER A 47 -14.63 -1.93 19.56
CA SER A 47 -15.53 -0.79 19.28
C SER A 47 -15.12 0.52 19.95
N GLY A 48 -14.12 0.54 20.84
CA GLY A 48 -13.67 1.77 21.46
C GLY A 48 -12.55 1.56 22.49
N ALA A 49 -12.11 2.67 23.09
CA ALA A 49 -11.07 2.68 24.11
C ALA A 49 -11.42 3.65 25.24
N TYR A 50 -10.68 3.56 26.34
CA TYR A 50 -10.66 4.58 27.39
C TYR A 50 -9.23 5.07 27.55
N LEU A 51 -9.04 6.38 27.35
CA LEU A 51 -7.74 7.03 27.33
C LEU A 51 -7.55 7.81 28.63
N LEU A 52 -6.44 7.62 29.30
CA LEU A 52 -6.03 8.42 30.44
C LEU A 52 -5.43 9.73 29.92
N THR A 53 -6.17 10.81 30.07
CA THR A 53 -5.80 12.10 29.50
C THR A 53 -6.51 13.25 30.22
N SER A 54 -5.81 14.37 30.38
CA SER A 54 -6.39 15.61 30.90
C SER A 54 -7.08 16.45 29.81
N GLU A 55 -7.03 16.01 28.56
CA GLU A 55 -7.59 16.72 27.41
C GLU A 55 -9.10 16.97 27.53
N CYS A 56 -9.53 18.12 27.03
CA CYS A 56 -10.89 18.62 27.18
C CYS A 56 -11.79 18.35 25.97
N TRP A 57 -11.74 17.14 25.41
CA TRP A 57 -12.63 16.78 24.29
C TRP A 57 -14.08 16.68 24.75
N LYS A 58 -14.97 17.34 24.01
CA LYS A 58 -16.41 17.33 24.27
C LYS A 58 -17.04 16.05 23.73
N ALA A 59 -18.11 15.61 24.37
CA ALA A 59 -18.91 14.51 23.83
C ALA A 59 -19.40 14.87 22.42
N GLY A 60 -19.13 13.98 21.46
CA GLY A 60 -19.41 14.21 20.05
C GLY A 60 -18.19 14.54 19.19
N ASP A 61 -17.10 15.04 19.79
CA ASP A 61 -15.89 15.40 19.05
C ASP A 61 -15.31 14.19 18.31
N ILE A 62 -14.85 14.39 17.08
CA ILE A 62 -14.14 13.37 16.30
C ILE A 62 -12.64 13.68 16.38
N VAL A 63 -11.87 12.74 16.91
CA VAL A 63 -10.43 12.83 17.08
C VAL A 63 -9.73 11.73 16.29
N SER A 64 -8.60 12.08 15.68
CA SER A 64 -7.74 11.09 15.03
C SER A 64 -6.76 10.52 16.07
N LEU A 65 -6.75 9.20 16.20
CA LEU A 65 -5.90 8.48 17.15
C LEU A 65 -5.00 7.51 16.42
N THR A 66 -3.69 7.65 16.57
CA THR A 66 -2.71 6.66 16.11
C THR A 66 -2.40 5.69 17.25
N LEU A 67 -2.86 4.45 17.12
CA LEU A 67 -2.58 3.36 18.04
C LEU A 67 -1.21 2.76 17.73
N GLN A 68 -0.36 2.63 18.74
CA GLN A 68 0.94 1.95 18.67
C GLN A 68 1.45 1.59 20.07
N ARG A 69 2.59 0.89 20.14
CA ARG A 69 3.32 0.74 21.40
C ARG A 69 3.70 2.12 21.97
N SER A 70 3.63 2.25 23.29
CA SER A 70 4.11 3.41 24.03
C SER A 70 5.60 3.67 23.79
N GLY A 71 5.99 4.94 23.72
CA GLY A 71 7.36 5.35 23.44
C GLY A 71 7.44 6.37 22.30
N ILE A 72 8.44 6.25 21.46
CA ILE A 72 8.64 7.17 20.33
C ILE A 72 7.61 6.85 19.24
N LEU A 73 6.99 7.88 18.67
CA LEU A 73 6.09 7.71 17.53
C LEU A 73 6.85 7.03 16.39
N GLU A 74 6.39 5.84 15.99
CA GLU A 74 7.10 5.03 15.02
C GLU A 74 6.92 5.59 13.61
N SER A 75 8.00 5.55 12.82
CA SER A 75 7.95 5.89 11.39
C SER A 75 7.45 4.75 10.52
N ARG A 76 7.54 3.50 11.00
CA ARG A 76 7.11 2.31 10.26
C ARG A 76 5.60 2.17 10.34
N ASP A 77 4.94 2.13 9.18
CA ASP A 77 3.50 2.03 9.15
C ASP A 77 2.99 0.74 9.77
N GLN A 78 3.65 -0.40 9.55
CA GLN A 78 3.26 -1.74 10.07
C GLN A 78 2.95 -1.80 11.57
N ARG A 79 3.56 -0.94 12.40
CA ARG A 79 3.45 -0.98 13.87
C ARG A 79 2.52 0.07 14.45
N ARG A 80 1.86 0.84 13.60
CA ARG A 80 0.88 1.85 14.00
C ARG A 80 -0.41 1.70 13.20
N TYR A 81 -1.51 2.19 13.72
CA TYR A 81 -2.75 2.31 12.94
C TYR A 81 -3.51 3.55 13.36
N THR A 82 -3.87 4.40 12.40
CA THR A 82 -4.63 5.62 12.65
C THR A 82 -6.11 5.36 12.47
N VAL A 83 -6.88 5.56 13.53
CA VAL A 83 -8.32 5.38 13.58
C VAL A 83 -8.99 6.67 13.99
N GLN A 84 -10.14 6.95 13.39
CA GLN A 84 -11.00 8.03 13.84
C GLN A 84 -11.83 7.56 15.02
N ALA A 85 -11.99 8.41 16.03
CA ALA A 85 -12.73 8.05 17.21
C ALA A 85 -13.66 9.19 17.63
N LYS A 86 -14.89 8.86 17.99
CA LYS A 86 -15.87 9.79 18.52
C LYS A 86 -15.80 9.77 20.04
N THR A 87 -15.64 10.94 20.65
CA THR A 87 -15.71 11.10 22.11
C THR A 87 -17.13 10.81 22.58
N ILE A 88 -17.27 9.88 23.53
CA ILE A 88 -18.57 9.45 24.07
C ILE A 88 -18.84 10.12 25.41
N ARG A 89 -17.87 10.09 26.31
CA ARG A 89 -17.95 10.68 27.65
C ARG A 89 -16.57 11.00 28.18
N ARG A 90 -16.53 11.91 29.13
CA ARG A 90 -15.35 12.31 29.89
C ARG A 90 -15.64 12.18 31.38
N ASP A 91 -14.62 11.85 32.13
CA ASP A 91 -14.59 11.93 33.59
C ASP A 91 -13.27 12.59 34.04
N ASP A 92 -13.01 12.57 35.33
CA ASP A 92 -11.84 13.15 35.98
C ASP A 92 -10.52 12.44 35.60
N GLN A 93 -10.60 11.16 35.23
CA GLN A 93 -9.43 10.34 34.93
C GLN A 93 -9.14 10.25 33.42
N GLY A 94 -10.10 10.55 32.55
CA GLY A 94 -9.88 10.42 31.13
C GLY A 94 -11.12 10.54 30.22
N VAL A 95 -10.96 10.02 29.02
CA VAL A 95 -11.95 10.12 27.94
C VAL A 95 -12.27 8.75 27.37
N ALA A 96 -13.56 8.44 27.29
CA ALA A 96 -14.07 7.27 26.58
C ALA A 96 -14.35 7.63 25.12
N VAL A 97 -13.80 6.85 24.20
CA VAL A 97 -13.98 7.03 22.76
C VAL A 97 -14.58 5.78 22.12
N ALA A 98 -15.34 5.97 21.05
CA ALA A 98 -15.83 4.91 20.17
C ALA A 98 -15.13 5.01 18.82
N PHE A 99 -14.59 3.89 18.33
CA PHE A 99 -13.91 3.87 17.04
C PHE A 99 -14.92 3.97 15.88
N LEU A 100 -14.58 4.81 14.91
CA LEU A 100 -15.26 4.94 13.64
C LEU A 100 -14.50 4.09 12.63
N MET A 101 -14.92 2.83 12.47
CA MET A 101 -14.32 1.90 11.52
C MET A 101 -15.07 1.92 10.18
N PRO A 102 -14.37 1.70 9.04
CA PRO A 102 -15.02 1.55 7.75
C PRO A 102 -16.13 0.48 7.79
N ARG A 103 -17.22 0.68 7.04
CA ARG A 103 -18.25 -0.36 6.88
C ARG A 103 -17.62 -1.69 6.45
N GLY A 104 -18.09 -2.79 7.03
CA GLY A 104 -17.53 -4.13 6.79
C GLY A 104 -16.32 -4.51 7.68
N SER A 105 -15.69 -3.54 8.36
CA SER A 105 -14.49 -3.81 9.18
C SER A 105 -14.78 -4.66 10.40
N ASP A 106 -14.48 -5.95 10.34
CA ASP A 106 -14.66 -6.87 11.47
C ASP A 106 -13.38 -7.01 12.32
N VAL A 107 -13.24 -6.11 13.30
CA VAL A 107 -12.14 -6.15 14.28
C VAL A 107 -12.40 -7.28 15.29
N ARG A 108 -11.55 -8.31 15.27
CA ARG A 108 -11.70 -9.55 16.07
C ARG A 108 -10.78 -9.60 17.28
N LEU A 109 -10.67 -8.47 17.98
CA LEU A 109 -9.96 -8.44 19.25
C LEU A 109 -10.53 -9.50 20.19
N TRP A 110 -9.62 -10.18 20.90
CA TRP A 110 -9.92 -11.20 21.92
C TRP A 110 -10.53 -12.52 21.42
N GLN A 111 -10.83 -12.64 20.12
CA GLN A 111 -11.44 -13.85 19.55
C GLN A 111 -10.43 -14.94 19.17
N SER A 112 -9.14 -14.65 19.16
CA SER A 112 -8.10 -15.66 18.94
C SER A 112 -7.99 -16.56 20.16
N THR A 113 -8.38 -17.83 20.03
CA THR A 113 -8.36 -18.83 21.12
C THR A 113 -6.97 -19.08 21.69
N ILE A 114 -5.91 -18.83 20.93
CA ILE A 114 -4.50 -19.00 21.37
C ILE A 114 -4.05 -17.83 22.26
N LYS A 115 -4.55 -16.60 22.02
CA LYS A 115 -4.21 -15.39 22.80
C LYS A 115 -5.30 -14.97 23.79
N ALA A 116 -6.50 -15.54 23.71
CA ALA A 116 -7.62 -15.23 24.60
C ALA A 116 -7.33 -15.59 26.07
N GLY A 117 -6.44 -16.55 26.32
CA GLY A 117 -5.97 -16.93 27.66
C GLY A 117 -4.80 -16.09 28.19
N ALA A 118 -4.21 -15.20 27.39
CA ALA A 118 -3.13 -14.33 27.85
C ALA A 118 -3.71 -13.16 28.67
N PRO A 119 -3.20 -12.89 29.88
CA PRO A 119 -3.70 -11.81 30.74
C PRO A 119 -3.43 -10.41 30.16
N GLN A 120 -2.49 -10.30 29.22
CA GLN A 120 -2.18 -9.08 28.48
C GLN A 120 -1.93 -9.43 27.01
N THR A 121 -2.38 -8.55 26.11
CA THR A 121 -2.12 -8.65 24.68
C THR A 121 -1.11 -7.60 24.27
N GLU A 122 -0.12 -8.01 23.49
CA GLU A 122 0.91 -7.12 22.98
C GLU A 122 0.27 -6.03 22.10
N PRO A 123 0.71 -4.77 22.22
CA PRO A 123 0.22 -3.66 21.39
C PRO A 123 0.22 -3.95 19.90
N GLU A 124 1.22 -4.69 19.40
CA GLU A 124 1.36 -5.06 18.00
C GLU A 124 0.19 -5.94 17.53
N ASP A 125 -0.28 -6.86 18.37
CA ASP A 125 -1.44 -7.71 18.04
C ASP A 125 -2.71 -6.89 17.93
N VAL A 126 -2.87 -5.91 18.82
CA VAL A 126 -4.01 -4.99 18.77
C VAL A 126 -3.97 -4.19 17.47
N VAL A 127 -2.85 -3.51 17.22
CA VAL A 127 -2.65 -2.71 16.01
C VAL A 127 -2.89 -3.55 14.75
N PHE A 128 -2.32 -4.74 14.71
CA PHE A 128 -2.45 -5.65 13.58
C PHE A 128 -3.90 -6.06 13.30
N GLU A 129 -4.70 -6.36 14.33
CA GLU A 129 -6.13 -6.68 14.13
C GLU A 129 -6.93 -5.50 13.54
N PHE A 130 -6.59 -4.26 13.91
CA PHE A 130 -7.19 -3.08 13.28
C PHE A 130 -6.78 -2.96 11.81
N ARG A 131 -5.48 -3.13 11.51
CA ARG A 131 -4.97 -3.12 10.12
C ARG A 131 -5.64 -4.18 9.27
N LEU A 132 -5.73 -5.42 9.77
CA LEU A 132 -6.35 -6.54 9.08
C LEU A 132 -7.84 -6.30 8.83
N ALA A 133 -8.57 -5.78 9.83
CA ALA A 133 -9.98 -5.45 9.66
C ALA A 133 -10.20 -4.37 8.61
N ALA A 134 -9.34 -3.35 8.56
CA ALA A 134 -9.39 -2.29 7.57
C ALA A 134 -9.07 -2.83 6.16
N ALA A 135 -8.00 -3.61 6.01
CA ALA A 135 -7.64 -4.26 4.75
C ALA A 135 -8.79 -5.14 4.21
N LEU A 136 -9.42 -5.96 5.05
CA LEU A 136 -10.56 -6.79 4.64
C LEU A 136 -11.79 -5.96 4.25
N ALA A 137 -12.06 -4.86 4.96
CA ALA A 137 -13.14 -3.95 4.62
C ALA A 137 -12.91 -3.25 3.29
N PHE A 138 -11.66 -2.86 3.01
CA PHE A 138 -11.25 -2.33 1.72
C PHE A 138 -11.53 -3.33 0.60
N ILE A 139 -11.08 -4.59 0.73
CA ILE A 139 -11.34 -5.63 -0.27
C ILE A 139 -12.85 -5.89 -0.45
N GLU A 140 -13.62 -5.94 0.64
CA GLU A 140 -15.07 -6.11 0.56
C GLU A 140 -15.75 -4.95 -0.19
N ARG A 141 -15.25 -3.73 -0.03
CA ARG A 141 -15.76 -2.53 -0.69
C ARG A 141 -15.43 -2.49 -2.18
N VAL A 142 -14.20 -2.84 -2.57
CA VAL A 142 -13.78 -2.80 -3.98
C VAL A 142 -14.17 -4.06 -4.75
N THR A 143 -14.27 -5.22 -4.09
CA THR A 143 -14.64 -6.49 -4.71
C THR A 143 -15.42 -7.40 -3.75
N PRO A 144 -16.73 -7.16 -3.61
CA PRO A 144 -17.59 -8.01 -2.78
C PRO A 144 -17.49 -9.50 -3.14
N ALA A 145 -17.36 -9.82 -4.43
CA ALA A 145 -17.23 -11.19 -4.93
C ALA A 145 -15.96 -11.92 -4.46
N ALA A 146 -14.89 -11.19 -4.12
CA ALA A 146 -13.64 -11.77 -3.61
C ALA A 146 -13.57 -11.80 -2.07
N SER A 147 -14.46 -11.09 -1.37
CA SER A 147 -14.36 -10.85 0.08
C SER A 147 -14.21 -12.14 0.90
N ASN A 148 -15.01 -13.17 0.61
CA ASN A 148 -14.94 -14.44 1.33
C ASN A 148 -13.62 -15.18 1.08
N ALA A 149 -13.14 -15.21 -0.17
CA ALA A 149 -11.88 -15.84 -0.52
C ALA A 149 -10.70 -15.09 0.10
N ALA A 150 -10.69 -13.75 0.06
CA ALA A 150 -9.67 -12.92 0.67
C ALA A 150 -9.64 -13.10 2.20
N ARG A 151 -10.82 -13.15 2.85
CA ARG A 151 -10.93 -13.39 4.29
C ARG A 151 -10.38 -14.76 4.67
N LEU A 152 -10.66 -15.80 3.89
CA LEU A 152 -10.13 -17.15 4.13
C LEU A 152 -8.61 -17.18 3.97
N LEU A 153 -8.10 -16.61 2.88
CA LEU A 153 -6.67 -16.50 2.60
C LEU A 153 -5.94 -15.77 3.73
N MET A 154 -6.39 -14.57 4.09
CA MET A 154 -5.71 -13.74 5.09
C MET A 154 -5.84 -14.30 6.50
N ARG A 155 -6.99 -14.87 6.90
CA ARG A 155 -7.14 -15.36 8.28
C ARG A 155 -6.59 -16.76 8.52
N ARG A 156 -6.41 -17.57 7.47
CA ARG A 156 -6.08 -19.01 7.62
C ARG A 156 -5.08 -19.55 6.60
N GLY A 157 -4.94 -18.91 5.43
CA GLY A 157 -4.12 -19.41 4.33
C GLY A 157 -2.68 -18.91 4.32
N LEU A 158 -2.38 -17.80 4.98
CA LEU A 158 -1.05 -17.18 4.98
C LEU A 158 -0.33 -17.40 6.33
N SER A 159 1.00 -17.50 6.27
CA SER A 159 1.86 -17.37 7.45
C SER A 159 1.81 -15.94 7.99
N ASN A 160 2.26 -15.72 9.24
CA ASN A 160 2.22 -14.39 9.87
C ASN A 160 2.91 -13.29 9.03
N HIS A 161 4.13 -13.54 8.53
CA HIS A 161 4.85 -12.57 7.70
C HIS A 161 4.16 -12.31 6.36
N ARG A 162 3.60 -13.34 5.71
CA ARG A 162 2.84 -13.18 4.46
C ARG A 162 1.55 -12.41 4.69
N LEU A 163 0.89 -12.65 5.81
CA LEU A 163 -0.31 -11.91 6.19
C LEU A 163 -0.01 -10.43 6.41
N GLU A 164 1.06 -10.10 7.13
CA GLU A 164 1.54 -8.72 7.27
C GLU A 164 1.78 -8.07 5.90
N SER A 165 2.54 -8.70 5.01
CA SER A 165 2.77 -8.18 3.65
C SER A 165 1.47 -7.99 2.86
N ALA A 166 0.52 -8.93 2.94
CA ALA A 166 -0.77 -8.81 2.26
C ALA A 166 -1.62 -7.65 2.81
N VAL A 167 -1.58 -7.42 4.13
CA VAL A 167 -2.23 -6.29 4.79
C VAL A 167 -1.60 -4.97 4.31
N GLU A 168 -0.27 -4.88 4.25
CA GLU A 168 0.42 -3.69 3.74
C GLU A 168 0.01 -3.36 2.30
N ILE A 169 0.01 -4.37 1.42
CA ILE A 169 -0.38 -4.21 0.02
C ILE A 169 -1.81 -3.65 -0.09
N ALA A 170 -2.75 -4.19 0.69
CA ALA A 170 -4.14 -3.75 0.67
C ALA A 170 -4.33 -2.32 1.19
N LEU A 171 -3.71 -1.98 2.32
CA LEU A 171 -3.83 -0.64 2.92
C LEU A 171 -3.17 0.42 2.03
N HIS A 172 -2.00 0.14 1.48
CA HIS A 172 -1.35 1.08 0.59
C HIS A 172 -2.10 1.26 -0.74
N ALA A 173 -2.77 0.21 -1.24
CA ALA A 173 -3.65 0.34 -2.39
C ALA A 173 -4.87 1.23 -2.09
N GLU A 174 -5.42 1.14 -0.88
CA GLU A 174 -6.50 2.02 -0.43
C GLU A 174 -6.05 3.49 -0.37
N GLU A 175 -4.85 3.76 0.13
CA GLU A 175 -4.25 5.10 0.15
C GLU A 175 -4.11 5.68 -1.26
N LEU A 176 -3.56 4.90 -2.19
CA LEU A 176 -3.41 5.31 -3.59
C LEU A 176 -4.76 5.64 -4.24
N LEU A 177 -5.79 4.84 -3.99
CA LEU A 177 -7.15 5.10 -4.50
C LEU A 177 -7.81 6.31 -3.88
N ALA A 178 -7.55 6.56 -2.60
CA ALA A 178 -8.11 7.70 -1.91
C ALA A 178 -7.64 9.01 -2.55
N LEU A 179 -6.38 9.09 -2.98
CA LEU A 179 -5.79 10.25 -3.66
C LEU A 179 -6.40 10.54 -5.04
N GLU A 180 -6.89 9.52 -5.76
CA GLU A 180 -7.42 9.68 -7.12
C GLU A 180 -8.88 10.16 -7.19
N GLY A 181 -9.60 10.17 -6.06
CA GLY A 181 -11.01 10.60 -5.99
C GLY A 181 -11.97 9.54 -6.56
N CYS A 182 -12.68 8.83 -5.67
CA CYS A 182 -13.63 7.78 -6.07
C CYS A 182 -14.92 8.37 -6.66
N GLY A 183 -15.08 8.31 -7.99
CA GLY A 183 -16.31 8.68 -8.71
C GLY A 183 -16.95 7.55 -9.53
N ALA A 184 -16.32 6.38 -9.64
CA ALA A 184 -16.78 5.29 -10.51
C ALA A 184 -16.91 3.96 -9.75
N GLY A 185 -17.86 3.13 -10.17
CA GLY A 185 -18.06 1.79 -9.60
C GLY A 185 -16.81 0.92 -9.77
N PHE A 186 -16.41 0.26 -8.69
CA PHE A 186 -15.29 -0.67 -8.71
C PHE A 186 -15.67 -1.94 -9.47
N HIS A 187 -14.82 -2.37 -10.41
CA HIS A 187 -14.99 -3.64 -11.10
C HIS A 187 -13.63 -4.31 -11.24
N LEU A 188 -13.23 -5.05 -10.21
CA LEU A 188 -12.06 -5.92 -10.29
C LEU A 188 -12.47 -7.34 -10.64
N ASP A 189 -11.61 -8.02 -11.40
CA ASP A 189 -11.62 -9.46 -11.46
C ASP A 189 -11.26 -10.04 -10.07
N PRO A 190 -12.19 -10.77 -9.43
CA PRO A 190 -11.93 -11.39 -8.12
C PRO A 190 -10.66 -12.24 -8.10
N LYS A 191 -10.32 -12.90 -9.22
CA LYS A 191 -9.11 -13.72 -9.32
C LYS A 191 -7.84 -12.87 -9.27
N ALA A 192 -7.85 -11.68 -9.86
CA ALA A 192 -6.71 -10.79 -9.84
C ALA A 192 -6.43 -10.31 -8.41
N VAL A 193 -7.47 -9.94 -7.65
CA VAL A 193 -7.32 -9.53 -6.24
C VAL A 193 -6.69 -10.64 -5.40
N ILE A 194 -7.22 -11.86 -5.48
CA ILE A 194 -6.69 -12.98 -4.70
C ILE A 194 -5.25 -13.27 -5.08
N ARG A 195 -4.93 -13.28 -6.38
CA ARG A 195 -3.55 -13.50 -6.83
C ARG A 195 -2.59 -12.39 -6.41
N ILE A 196 -3.01 -11.11 -6.44
CA ILE A 196 -2.15 -10.01 -5.96
C ILE A 196 -1.83 -10.17 -4.48
N LEU A 197 -2.84 -10.48 -3.66
CA LEU A 197 -2.63 -10.69 -2.23
C LEU A 197 -1.78 -11.94 -1.97
N GLU A 198 -2.01 -13.03 -2.71
CA GLU A 198 -1.28 -14.28 -2.53
C GLU A 198 0.16 -14.20 -3.06
N ASP A 199 0.37 -13.82 -4.32
CA ASP A 199 1.68 -13.73 -4.96
C ASP A 199 2.50 -12.59 -4.35
N GLY A 200 1.86 -11.43 -4.08
CA GLY A 200 2.52 -10.27 -3.48
C GLY A 200 2.91 -10.47 -2.01
N SER A 201 2.20 -11.32 -1.26
CA SER A 201 2.54 -11.60 0.15
C SER A 201 3.92 -12.22 0.36
N TRP A 202 4.53 -12.80 -0.68
CA TRP A 202 5.91 -13.31 -0.61
C TRP A 202 6.97 -12.20 -0.58
N THR A 203 6.59 -10.95 -0.81
CA THR A 203 7.52 -9.84 -0.86
C THR A 203 7.77 -9.27 0.53
N GLU A 204 9.04 -9.23 0.93
CA GLU A 204 9.50 -8.61 2.18
C GLU A 204 10.05 -7.19 1.98
N VAL A 205 10.23 -6.80 0.71
CA VAL A 205 10.86 -5.54 0.34
C VAL A 205 9.77 -4.49 0.14
N ASP A 206 9.75 -3.47 1.00
CA ASP A 206 8.72 -2.42 1.03
C ASP A 206 8.37 -1.90 -0.37
N TRP A 207 9.35 -1.44 -1.15
CA TRP A 207 9.07 -0.84 -2.46
C TRP A 207 8.46 -1.82 -3.49
N ILE A 208 8.65 -3.13 -3.34
CA ILE A 208 7.98 -4.14 -4.18
C ILE A 208 6.55 -4.37 -3.69
N GLN A 209 6.30 -4.33 -2.38
CA GLN A 209 4.92 -4.30 -1.85
C GLN A 209 4.16 -3.09 -2.40
N HIS A 210 4.83 -1.94 -2.52
CA HIS A 210 4.24 -0.76 -3.16
C HIS A 210 3.87 -1.00 -4.64
N TRP A 211 4.66 -1.79 -5.37
CA TRP A 211 4.34 -2.18 -6.75
C TRP A 211 3.08 -3.05 -6.84
N TRP A 212 2.93 -4.00 -5.91
CA TRP A 212 1.72 -4.81 -5.78
C TRP A 212 0.50 -3.97 -5.38
N ALA A 213 0.68 -3.03 -4.46
CA ALA A 213 -0.36 -2.09 -4.03
C ALA A 213 -0.83 -1.18 -5.16
N GLY A 214 0.09 -0.61 -5.95
CA GLY A 214 -0.24 0.18 -7.13
C GLY A 214 -0.97 -0.65 -8.19
N LEU A 215 -0.54 -1.90 -8.40
CA LEU A 215 -1.24 -2.81 -9.31
C LEU A 215 -2.68 -3.10 -8.82
N LEU A 216 -2.87 -3.33 -7.52
CA LEU A 216 -4.19 -3.52 -6.92
C LEU A 216 -5.06 -2.26 -7.09
N ALA A 217 -4.53 -1.09 -6.78
CA ALA A 217 -5.23 0.19 -6.91
C ALA A 217 -5.64 0.48 -8.36
N THR A 218 -4.72 0.32 -9.32
CA THR A 218 -5.02 0.53 -10.74
C THR A 218 -5.97 -0.51 -11.33
N SER A 219 -6.05 -1.71 -10.74
CA SER A 219 -7.07 -2.70 -11.12
C SER A 219 -8.46 -2.32 -10.61
N CYS A 220 -8.58 -1.45 -9.58
CA CYS A 220 -9.85 -1.12 -8.94
C CYS A 220 -10.74 -0.16 -9.74
N VAL A 221 -10.13 0.82 -10.39
CA VAL A 221 -10.86 1.81 -11.20
C VAL A 221 -10.92 1.31 -12.64
N THR A 222 -12.06 1.36 -13.32
CA THR A 222 -12.14 0.99 -14.75
C THR A 222 -12.20 2.25 -15.62
N GLY A 223 -11.38 2.27 -16.67
CA GLY A 223 -11.64 3.03 -17.89
C GLY A 223 -12.11 2.05 -18.95
N ALA A 224 -12.97 2.48 -19.87
CA ALA A 224 -13.58 1.66 -20.91
C ALA A 224 -12.50 0.96 -21.79
N GLY A 225 -12.14 -0.28 -21.45
CA GLY A 225 -11.10 -1.03 -22.16
C GLY A 225 -10.45 -2.09 -21.28
N GLY A 226 -11.21 -3.14 -20.95
CA GLY A 226 -10.78 -4.25 -20.10
C GLY A 226 -9.63 -5.08 -20.70
N LYS A 227 -8.40 -4.56 -20.64
CA LYS A 227 -7.20 -5.41 -20.67
C LYS A 227 -7.14 -6.15 -19.34
N SER A 228 -7.07 -7.48 -19.38
CA SER A 228 -7.04 -8.31 -18.16
C SER A 228 -5.81 -7.98 -17.31
N ASP A 229 -6.06 -7.43 -16.11
CA ASP A 229 -5.02 -7.12 -15.12
C ASP A 229 -4.21 -8.36 -14.71
N LEU A 230 -4.76 -9.55 -14.92
CA LEU A 230 -4.09 -10.84 -14.70
C LEU A 230 -2.79 -10.97 -15.49
N LYS A 231 -2.66 -10.35 -16.68
CA LYS A 231 -1.39 -10.36 -17.42
C LYS A 231 -0.29 -9.67 -16.60
N PHE A 232 -0.59 -8.52 -16.02
CA PHE A 232 0.36 -7.76 -15.22
C PHE A 232 0.67 -8.43 -13.89
N VAL A 233 -0.33 -9.04 -13.26
CA VAL A 233 -0.14 -9.89 -12.07
C VAL A 233 0.82 -11.04 -12.38
N SER A 234 0.63 -11.72 -13.51
CA SER A 234 1.50 -12.83 -13.96
C SER A 234 2.93 -12.37 -14.26
N LEU A 235 3.11 -11.19 -14.86
CA LEU A 235 4.45 -10.64 -15.12
C LEU A 235 5.14 -10.28 -13.80
N LEU A 236 4.45 -9.58 -12.90
CA LEU A 236 5.00 -9.15 -11.62
C LEU A 236 5.35 -10.34 -10.70
N SER A 237 4.59 -11.44 -10.76
CA SER A 237 4.92 -12.66 -10.00
C SER A 237 6.17 -13.39 -10.49
N GLN A 238 6.64 -13.10 -11.71
CA GLN A 238 7.79 -13.77 -12.33
C GLN A 238 9.10 -12.97 -12.18
N ILE A 239 9.03 -11.70 -11.81
CA ILE A 239 10.24 -10.87 -11.69
C ILE A 239 10.89 -10.98 -10.31
N THR A 240 12.21 -11.10 -10.28
CA THR A 240 12.99 -11.03 -9.05
C THR A 240 13.22 -9.57 -8.62
N THR A 241 13.66 -9.35 -7.37
CA THR A 241 14.04 -8.02 -6.87
C THR A 241 15.09 -7.31 -7.74
N ILE A 242 16.06 -8.04 -8.27
CA ILE A 242 17.11 -7.46 -9.14
C ILE A 242 16.50 -7.07 -10.49
N GLN A 243 15.70 -7.95 -11.08
CA GLN A 243 15.00 -7.68 -12.35
C GLN A 243 14.04 -6.49 -12.23
N ALA A 244 13.32 -6.38 -11.11
CA ALA A 244 12.48 -5.24 -10.80
C ALA A 244 13.29 -3.93 -10.70
N ARG A 245 14.51 -3.94 -10.11
CA ARG A 245 15.40 -2.76 -10.11
C ARG A 245 15.84 -2.37 -11.51
N ILE A 246 16.22 -3.34 -12.35
CA ILE A 246 16.61 -3.11 -13.73
C ILE A 246 15.44 -2.47 -14.50
N LEU A 247 14.24 -3.04 -14.36
CA LEU A 247 13.01 -2.52 -14.97
C LEU A 247 12.72 -1.07 -14.52
N ALA A 248 12.80 -0.80 -13.21
CA ALA A 248 12.60 0.54 -12.66
C ALA A 248 13.62 1.53 -13.22
N GLY A 249 14.90 1.14 -13.29
CA GLY A 249 15.97 1.95 -13.89
C GLY A 249 15.73 2.24 -15.37
N ALA A 250 15.36 1.21 -16.14
CA ALA A 250 15.02 1.34 -17.55
C ALA A 250 13.84 2.30 -17.79
N CYS A 251 12.76 2.16 -17.03
CA CYS A 251 11.59 3.04 -17.12
C CYS A 251 11.91 4.48 -16.69
N SER A 252 12.74 4.68 -15.66
CA SER A 252 13.15 6.03 -15.25
C SER A 252 14.02 6.71 -16.30
N LEU A 253 14.95 5.99 -16.93
CA LEU A 253 15.76 6.51 -18.04
C LEU A 253 14.90 6.87 -19.25
N ALA A 254 13.92 6.02 -19.59
CA ALA A 254 12.97 6.30 -20.66
C ALA A 254 12.12 7.55 -20.39
N GLN A 255 11.69 7.77 -19.15
CA GLN A 255 10.95 8.98 -18.78
C GLN A 255 11.80 10.25 -18.91
N LYS A 256 13.09 10.17 -18.54
CA LYS A 256 14.03 11.30 -18.68
C LYS A 256 14.28 11.65 -20.15
N SER A 257 14.50 10.65 -21.01
CA SER A 257 14.73 10.92 -22.44
C SER A 257 13.52 11.52 -23.14
N ILE A 258 12.30 11.12 -22.78
CA ILE A 258 11.07 11.71 -23.31
C ILE A 258 10.92 13.18 -22.89
N ALA A 259 11.31 13.52 -21.65
CA ALA A 259 11.26 14.89 -21.16
C ALA A 259 12.25 15.83 -21.87
N GLU A 260 13.40 15.29 -22.30
CA GLU A 260 14.45 16.05 -22.99
C GLU A 260 14.19 16.18 -24.50
N GLU A 261 13.62 15.16 -25.15
CA GLU A 261 13.51 15.11 -26.62
C GLU A 261 12.08 15.30 -27.18
N CYS A 262 11.06 15.46 -26.31
CA CYS A 262 9.65 15.67 -26.67
C CYS A 262 9.08 14.68 -27.73
N ARG A 263 9.70 13.51 -27.91
CA ARG A 263 9.26 12.40 -28.76
C ARG A 263 9.68 11.06 -28.14
N LYS A 264 9.09 9.96 -28.61
CA LYS A 264 9.54 8.58 -28.29
C LYS A 264 11.06 8.51 -28.49
N PRO A 265 11.82 7.85 -27.59
CA PRO A 265 13.27 7.77 -27.72
C PRO A 265 13.61 7.20 -29.10
N LEU A 266 14.21 8.02 -29.96
CA LEU A 266 14.61 7.60 -31.31
C LEU A 266 15.80 6.64 -31.28
N ARG A 267 16.47 6.51 -30.13
CA ARG A 267 17.65 5.67 -29.92
C ARG A 267 17.40 4.61 -28.85
N PRO A 268 17.95 3.38 -29.02
CA PRO A 268 17.92 2.37 -27.98
C PRO A 268 18.56 2.92 -26.70
N LEU A 269 17.88 2.75 -25.56
CA LEU A 269 18.43 3.15 -24.27
C LEU A 269 19.54 2.18 -23.88
N THR A 270 20.76 2.71 -23.78
CA THR A 270 21.93 1.93 -23.35
C THR A 270 22.33 2.31 -21.94
N CYS A 271 22.85 1.34 -21.20
CA CYS A 271 23.33 1.52 -19.84
C CYS A 271 24.71 0.88 -19.70
N SER A 272 25.65 1.61 -19.12
CA SER A 272 27.00 1.10 -18.90
C SER A 272 27.04 0.04 -17.79
N ALA A 273 28.08 -0.79 -17.78
CA ALA A 273 28.32 -1.76 -16.71
C ALA A 273 28.26 -1.13 -15.30
N LYS A 274 28.86 0.06 -15.15
CA LYS A 274 28.94 0.78 -13.88
C LYS A 274 27.56 1.23 -13.40
N GLU A 275 26.71 1.68 -14.32
CA GLU A 275 25.35 2.10 -14.00
C GLU A 275 24.47 0.90 -13.64
N LEU A 276 24.61 -0.22 -14.34
CA LEU A 276 23.88 -1.46 -14.02
C LEU A 276 24.27 -2.02 -12.65
N ILE A 277 25.56 -2.00 -12.29
CA ILE A 277 26.01 -2.37 -10.95
C ILE A 277 25.38 -1.44 -9.90
N ARG A 278 25.32 -0.13 -10.17
CA ARG A 278 24.68 0.84 -9.27
C ARG A 278 23.18 0.61 -9.13
N ILE A 279 22.47 0.31 -10.22
CA ILE A 279 21.02 0.06 -10.22
C ILE A 279 20.68 -1.24 -9.49
N THR A 280 21.44 -2.31 -9.77
CA THR A 280 21.14 -3.64 -9.25
C THR A 280 21.66 -3.85 -7.82
N GLY A 281 22.74 -3.16 -7.45
CA GLY A 281 23.44 -3.34 -6.19
C GLY A 281 24.30 -4.61 -6.15
N THR A 282 24.60 -5.22 -7.30
CA THR A 282 25.47 -6.40 -7.40
C THR A 282 26.64 -6.16 -8.36
N HIS A 283 27.81 -6.70 -8.02
CA HIS A 283 28.98 -6.69 -8.89
C HIS A 283 29.03 -7.90 -9.84
N ASP A 284 28.13 -8.87 -9.66
CA ASP A 284 28.04 -10.07 -10.48
C ASP A 284 27.43 -9.74 -11.86
N ARG A 285 28.32 -9.45 -12.81
CA ARG A 285 27.95 -9.09 -14.19
C ARG A 285 27.23 -10.22 -14.93
N VAL A 286 27.59 -11.48 -14.67
CA VAL A 286 26.97 -12.65 -15.32
C VAL A 286 25.52 -12.78 -14.85
N ARG A 287 25.28 -12.57 -13.55
CA ARG A 287 23.92 -12.54 -13.00
C ARG A 287 23.08 -11.41 -13.59
N ILE A 288 23.64 -10.20 -13.70
CA ILE A 288 22.94 -9.06 -14.32
C ILE A 288 22.56 -9.39 -15.77
N GLU A 289 23.48 -9.93 -16.56
CA GLU A 289 23.22 -10.30 -17.94
C GLU A 289 22.07 -11.32 -18.05
N ARG A 290 22.11 -12.39 -17.24
CA ARG A 290 21.04 -13.39 -17.18
C ARG A 290 19.69 -12.77 -16.78
N ASP A 291 19.68 -11.86 -15.82
CA ASP A 291 18.47 -11.18 -15.36
C ASP A 291 17.87 -10.30 -16.46
N ILE A 292 18.69 -9.63 -17.28
CA ILE A 292 18.18 -8.86 -18.40
C ILE A 292 17.69 -9.77 -19.54
N VAL A 293 18.39 -10.88 -19.85
CA VAL A 293 17.89 -11.87 -20.82
C VAL A 293 16.50 -12.34 -20.41
N HIS A 294 16.29 -12.64 -19.13
CA HIS A 294 14.98 -13.05 -18.64
C HIS A 294 13.92 -11.95 -18.80
N LEU A 295 14.26 -10.68 -18.53
CA LEU A 295 13.36 -9.54 -18.78
C LEU A 295 13.01 -9.39 -20.27
N VAL A 296 13.92 -9.73 -21.18
CA VAL A 296 13.66 -9.77 -22.63
C VAL A 296 12.71 -10.91 -22.99
N GLU A 297 12.86 -12.08 -22.38
CA GLU A 297 11.97 -13.24 -22.55
C GLU A 297 10.54 -12.94 -22.06
N LEU A 298 10.42 -12.23 -20.93
CA LEU A 298 9.14 -11.74 -20.41
C LEU A 298 8.52 -10.62 -21.25
N GLY A 299 9.24 -10.12 -22.27
CA GLY A 299 8.79 -9.02 -23.13
C GLY A 299 8.74 -7.67 -22.43
N LEU A 300 9.51 -7.49 -21.35
CA LEU A 300 9.62 -6.24 -20.61
C LEU A 300 10.77 -5.35 -21.13
N ILE A 301 11.80 -5.95 -21.72
CA ILE A 301 12.89 -5.23 -22.40
C ILE A 301 12.91 -5.62 -23.88
N GLU A 302 13.22 -4.65 -24.75
CA GLU A 302 13.31 -4.88 -26.19
C GLU A 302 14.43 -5.87 -26.54
N LYS A 303 14.15 -6.77 -27.48
CA LYS A 303 15.16 -7.66 -28.06
C LYS A 303 16.19 -6.83 -28.83
N SER A 304 17.46 -6.93 -28.47
CA SER A 304 18.55 -6.32 -29.23
C SER A 304 19.49 -7.38 -29.81
N LEU A 305 19.93 -7.16 -31.05
CA LEU A 305 20.83 -8.07 -31.78
C LEU A 305 22.22 -8.17 -31.13
N LYS A 306 22.61 -7.19 -30.30
CA LYS A 306 23.92 -7.14 -29.62
C LYS A 306 24.08 -8.17 -28.50
N TRP A 307 22.98 -8.79 -28.05
CA TRP A 307 22.97 -9.78 -26.97
C TRP A 307 23.55 -11.14 -27.38
N ARG A 308 23.88 -11.31 -28.66
CA ARG A 308 24.42 -12.56 -29.23
C ARG A 308 25.91 -12.77 -28.99
N PHE A 309 26.62 -11.78 -28.45
CA PHE A 309 28.05 -11.87 -28.22
C PHE A 309 28.36 -11.64 -26.74
N PHE A 310 28.90 -12.67 -26.10
CA PHE A 310 29.39 -12.73 -24.71
C PHE A 310 30.56 -11.77 -24.43
N SER A 311 30.46 -10.49 -24.80
CA SER A 311 31.40 -9.48 -24.32
C SER A 311 30.90 -8.99 -22.97
N LEU A 312 31.63 -9.30 -21.90
CA LEU A 312 31.46 -8.76 -20.54
C LEU A 312 30.94 -7.32 -20.62
N LEU A 313 29.65 -7.14 -20.34
CA LEU A 313 28.86 -5.92 -20.55
C LEU A 313 29.68 -4.63 -20.37
N ASP A 314 30.17 -4.02 -21.44
CA ASP A 314 30.59 -2.61 -21.40
C ASP A 314 29.35 -1.72 -21.50
N GLN A 315 28.38 -2.12 -22.35
CA GLN A 315 27.06 -1.49 -22.48
C GLN A 315 25.95 -2.53 -22.73
N ALA A 316 24.84 -2.42 -22.01
CA ALA A 316 23.61 -3.19 -22.26
C ALA A 316 22.53 -2.30 -22.91
N VAL A 317 21.70 -2.87 -23.78
CA VAL A 317 20.46 -2.21 -24.25
C VAL A 317 19.33 -2.56 -23.30
N ILE A 318 18.77 -1.58 -22.60
CA ILE A 318 17.72 -1.77 -21.60
C ILE A 318 16.43 -1.00 -21.95
N THR A 319 16.16 -0.77 -23.24
CA THR A 319 14.94 -0.10 -23.67
C THR A 319 13.70 -0.87 -23.17
N PRO A 320 12.84 -0.26 -22.33
CA PRO A 320 11.63 -0.91 -21.86
C PRO A 320 10.60 -0.98 -23.00
N THR A 321 9.86 -2.08 -23.08
CA THR A 321 8.74 -2.20 -24.01
C THR A 321 7.54 -1.37 -23.56
N GLU A 322 6.55 -1.17 -24.44
CA GLU A 322 5.28 -0.54 -24.06
C GLU A 322 4.57 -1.29 -22.92
N THR A 323 4.70 -2.62 -22.87
CA THR A 323 4.16 -3.45 -21.76
C THR A 323 4.89 -3.17 -20.45
N ALA A 324 6.22 -3.00 -20.48
CA ALA A 324 6.98 -2.63 -19.30
C ALA A 324 6.63 -1.25 -18.76
N VAL A 325 6.48 -0.26 -19.65
CA VAL A 325 6.06 1.08 -19.26
C VAL A 325 4.64 1.07 -18.68
N GLU A 326 3.72 0.30 -19.25
CA GLU A 326 2.36 0.15 -18.72
C GLU A 326 2.37 -0.55 -17.35
N LEU A 327 3.13 -1.65 -17.18
CA LEU A 327 3.30 -2.34 -15.90
C LEU A 327 3.87 -1.40 -14.84
N TYR A 328 4.96 -0.69 -15.17
CA TYR A 328 5.62 0.23 -14.25
C TYR A 328 4.71 1.39 -13.84
N ALA A 329 3.96 1.96 -14.79
CA ALA A 329 2.96 3.00 -14.48
C ALA A 329 1.91 2.47 -13.49
N ARG A 330 1.37 1.27 -13.75
CA ARG A 330 0.37 0.62 -12.88
C ARG A 330 0.89 0.36 -11.47
N CYS A 331 2.11 -0.14 -11.35
CA CYS A 331 2.78 -0.35 -10.06
C CYS A 331 2.95 0.95 -9.24
N HIS A 332 2.94 2.11 -9.90
CA HIS A 332 2.99 3.42 -9.25
C HIS A 332 1.61 4.10 -9.10
N GLY A 333 0.52 3.35 -9.26
CA GLY A 333 -0.83 3.89 -9.17
C GLY A 333 -1.25 4.69 -10.41
N ARG A 334 -0.46 4.73 -11.48
CA ARG A 334 -0.72 5.57 -12.67
C ARG A 334 -1.28 4.75 -13.82
N ARG A 335 -2.27 5.29 -14.53
CA ARG A 335 -2.76 4.73 -15.81
C ARG A 335 -2.01 5.34 -16.99
N GLY A 336 -1.74 4.54 -18.01
CA GLY A 336 -0.98 4.96 -19.19
C GLY A 336 -1.52 6.24 -19.86
N ALA A 337 -0.61 7.04 -20.41
CA ALA A 337 -0.71 8.22 -21.29
C ALA A 337 -1.78 9.32 -21.08
N GLU A 338 -2.96 9.05 -20.53
CA GLU A 338 -4.07 10.02 -20.52
C GLU A 338 -4.07 10.98 -19.32
N ASN A 339 -3.29 10.69 -18.27
CA ASN A 339 -3.22 11.54 -17.08
C ASN A 339 -1.98 12.46 -17.02
N SER A 340 -1.07 12.40 -17.99
CA SER A 340 0.03 13.38 -18.06
C SER A 340 -0.38 14.71 -18.69
N THR A 341 -1.49 14.76 -19.43
CA THR A 341 -1.96 15.98 -20.10
C THR A 341 -2.85 16.87 -19.24
N LYS A 342 -3.49 16.33 -18.18
CA LYS A 342 -4.32 17.16 -17.28
C LYS A 342 -3.54 17.90 -16.19
N SER A 343 -2.39 17.39 -15.75
CA SER A 343 -1.56 18.09 -14.74
C SER A 343 -0.84 19.33 -15.31
N SER A 344 -0.76 19.47 -16.64
CA SER A 344 -0.09 20.62 -17.29
C SER A 344 -1.04 21.77 -17.66
N MET A 345 -2.36 21.61 -17.62
CA MET A 345 -3.30 22.67 -18.02
C MET A 345 -3.84 23.52 -16.86
N ASP A 346 -3.81 23.02 -15.62
CA ASP A 346 -4.30 23.80 -14.46
C ASP A 346 -3.22 24.66 -13.79
N ALA A 347 -1.95 24.51 -14.16
CA ALA A 347 -0.85 25.30 -13.61
C ALA A 347 -0.59 26.64 -14.33
N LYS A 348 -1.34 26.98 -15.39
CA LYS A 348 -1.10 28.20 -16.19
C LYS A 348 -2.26 29.21 -16.24
N THR A 349 -3.36 29.02 -15.50
CA THR A 349 -4.51 29.94 -15.57
C THR A 349 -4.80 30.70 -14.27
N VAL A 350 -3.92 30.65 -13.26
CA VAL A 350 -4.07 31.46 -12.01
C VAL A 350 -2.99 32.54 -11.88
N ALA A 351 -2.19 32.78 -12.93
CA ALA A 351 -1.24 33.89 -12.99
C ALA A 351 -1.65 34.89 -14.09
N ALA A 352 -2.90 35.36 -14.05
CA ALA A 352 -3.36 36.57 -14.72
C ALA A 352 -4.81 36.88 -14.31
N VAL A 353 -5.00 37.48 -13.13
CA VAL A 353 -5.88 38.63 -12.81
C VAL A 353 -5.54 39.07 -11.40
#